data_AF-A0A852DH82-F1
#
_entry.id   AF-A0A852DH82-F1
#
_cell.length_a   1.000
_cell.length_b   1.000
_cell.length_c   1.000
_cell.angle_alpha   90.00
_cell.angle_beta   90.00
_cell.angle_gamma   90.00
#
_symmetry.space_group_name_H-M   'P 1'
#
loop_
_entity.id
_entity.type
_entity.pdbx_description
1 polymer ?
#
loop_
_entity_poly.entity_id
_entity_poly.type
_entity_poly.pdbx_seq_one_letter_code
_entity_poly.pdbx_strand_id
1 'polypeptide(L)'
;GRDATRAFASGDFSPAGLVDTVSGLSPAELLSIHSWLSFYRDNYEPVGKLVGRFYDENGAPTEALREVEAAIEEALKLQAESEQKQQQFPPCNSEWSSAKGTRFWCSRESGGVPRAWAGVPRRLHRPGSQGAPCVCVRSSGPPWGQPGSSQHRDRGDLDDPRLQQYEGCHPLAEQCVLPT
;
A
#
# COMPACT_ATOMS: atom_id res chain seq x y z
N GLY A 1 24.84 -24.84 8.30
CA GLY A 1 23.93 -23.68 8.25
C GLY A 1 22.56 -24.14 8.69
N ARG A 2 21.75 -23.24 9.26
CA ARG A 2 20.33 -23.48 9.60
C ARG A 2 19.49 -22.44 8.87
N ASP A 3 18.29 -22.81 8.49
CA ASP A 3 17.35 -21.89 7.86
C ASP A 3 16.82 -20.90 8.91
N ALA A 4 16.98 -19.60 8.63
CA ALA A 4 16.52 -18.49 9.45
C ALA A 4 15.46 -17.63 8.73
N THR A 5 14.92 -18.11 7.61
CA THR A 5 14.00 -17.34 6.74
C THR A 5 12.84 -16.74 7.53
N ARG A 6 12.19 -17.53 8.38
CA ARG A 6 11.07 -17.02 9.19
C ARG A 6 11.48 -16.00 10.25
N ALA A 7 12.70 -16.12 10.80
CA ALA A 7 13.21 -15.21 11.82
C ALA A 7 13.38 -13.78 11.29
N PHE A 8 13.61 -13.61 9.98
CA PHE A 8 13.64 -12.29 9.35
C PHE A 8 12.27 -11.59 9.28
N ALA A 9 11.18 -12.34 9.37
CA ALA A 9 9.83 -11.80 9.53
C ALA A 9 9.45 -11.64 11.02
N SER A 10 9.68 -12.67 11.83
CA SER A 10 9.21 -12.70 13.22
C SER A 10 10.10 -11.94 14.21
N GLY A 11 11.38 -11.71 13.88
CA GLY A 11 12.39 -11.20 14.79
C GLY A 11 12.91 -12.22 15.81
N ASP A 12 12.42 -13.47 15.80
CA ASP A 12 12.83 -14.52 16.73
C ASP A 12 13.98 -15.36 16.17
N PHE A 13 15.21 -15.02 16.53
CA PHE A 13 16.43 -15.76 16.17
C PHE A 13 16.84 -16.81 17.23
N SER A 14 15.97 -17.12 18.20
CA SER A 14 16.21 -18.22 19.14
C SER A 14 16.13 -19.58 18.42
N PRO A 15 16.65 -20.67 19.01
CA PRO A 15 16.52 -22.00 18.42
C PRO A 15 15.08 -22.44 18.13
N ALA A 16 14.08 -21.87 18.82
CA ALA A 16 12.66 -22.11 18.57
C ALA A 16 12.11 -21.32 17.38
N GLY A 17 12.64 -20.11 17.13
CA GLY A 17 12.23 -19.24 16.01
C GLY A 17 12.86 -19.58 14.66
N LEU A 18 13.98 -20.31 14.66
CA LEU A 18 14.67 -20.80 13.46
C LEU A 18 13.94 -21.99 12.82
N VAL A 19 12.77 -21.74 12.25
CA VAL A 19 11.98 -22.72 11.50
C VAL A 19 12.03 -22.43 10.00
N ASP A 20 12.02 -23.50 9.20
CA ASP A 20 12.20 -23.50 7.75
C ASP A 20 10.87 -23.37 6.99
N THR A 21 9.89 -22.67 7.56
CA THR A 21 8.57 -22.48 6.95
C THR A 21 8.12 -21.02 7.00
N VAL A 22 7.42 -20.59 5.96
CA VAL A 22 6.74 -19.30 5.88
C VAL A 22 5.21 -19.43 5.91
N SER A 23 4.70 -20.62 6.20
CA SER A 23 3.25 -20.84 6.32
C SER A 23 2.66 -19.93 7.40
N GLY A 24 1.56 -19.26 7.05
CA GLY A 24 0.86 -18.34 7.95
C GLY A 24 1.48 -16.94 8.04
N LEU A 25 2.56 -16.64 7.31
CA LEU A 25 3.03 -15.26 7.16
C LEU A 25 2.08 -14.45 6.29
N SER A 26 1.87 -13.20 6.68
CA SER A 26 1.14 -12.21 5.90
C SER A 26 1.94 -11.75 4.67
N PRO A 27 1.28 -11.14 3.67
CA PRO A 27 1.99 -10.53 2.53
C PRO A 27 3.07 -9.53 2.95
N ALA A 28 2.82 -8.73 3.99
CA ALA A 28 3.81 -7.77 4.51
C ALA A 28 5.05 -8.45 5.10
N GLU A 29 4.87 -9.58 5.79
CA GLU A 29 5.99 -10.36 6.33
C GLU A 29 6.80 -11.06 5.21
N LEU A 30 6.13 -11.55 4.17
CA LEU A 30 6.81 -12.09 2.98
C LEU A 30 7.63 -11.02 2.25
N LEU A 31 7.09 -9.80 2.15
CA LEU A 31 7.83 -8.65 1.61
C LEU A 31 9.02 -8.26 2.49
N SER A 32 8.91 -8.38 3.81
CA SER A 32 10.06 -8.22 4.72
C SER A 32 11.16 -9.24 4.42
N ILE A 33 10.81 -10.53 4.27
CA ILE A 33 11.75 -11.59 3.89
C ILE A 33 12.42 -11.27 2.55
N HIS A 34 11.63 -10.89 1.53
CA HIS A 34 12.17 -10.49 0.23
C HIS A 34 13.15 -9.32 0.36
N SER A 35 12.85 -8.34 1.20
CA SER A 35 13.71 -7.17 1.43
C SER A 35 15.04 -7.57 2.07
N TRP A 36 15.01 -8.45 3.07
CA TRP A 36 16.22 -9.05 3.65
C TRP A 36 17.01 -9.87 2.62
N LEU A 37 16.33 -10.66 1.79
CA LEU A 37 16.98 -11.44 0.73
C LEU A 37 17.73 -10.51 -0.25
N SER A 38 17.11 -9.42 -0.70
CA SER A 38 17.79 -8.43 -1.54
C SER A 38 18.97 -7.81 -0.80
N PHE A 39 18.78 -7.36 0.44
CA PHE A 39 19.86 -6.80 1.25
C PHE A 39 21.06 -7.74 1.32
N TYR A 40 20.86 -9.03 1.62
CA TYR A 40 21.98 -9.97 1.70
C TYR A 40 22.64 -10.23 0.34
N ARG A 41 21.85 -10.35 -0.73
CA ARG A 41 22.37 -10.52 -2.10
C ARG A 41 23.21 -9.31 -2.54
N ASP A 42 22.80 -8.11 -2.14
CA ASP A 42 23.44 -6.87 -2.58
C ASP A 42 24.68 -6.52 -1.73
N ASN A 43 24.80 -7.10 -0.52
CA ASN A 43 25.85 -6.76 0.45
C ASN A 43 26.82 -7.91 0.79
N TYR A 44 26.55 -9.15 0.35
CA TYR A 44 27.36 -10.33 0.68
C TYR A 44 27.51 -11.27 -0.53
N GLU A 45 28.65 -11.94 -0.62
CA GLU A 45 28.88 -12.97 -1.64
C GLU A 45 28.18 -14.29 -1.26
N PRO A 46 27.27 -14.83 -2.10
CA PRO A 46 26.63 -16.11 -1.84
C PRO A 46 27.63 -17.27 -1.93
N VAL A 47 27.78 -18.04 -0.85
CA VAL A 47 28.72 -19.18 -0.81
C VAL A 47 28.09 -20.54 -1.16
N GLY A 48 26.78 -20.57 -1.41
CA GLY A 48 26.05 -21.79 -1.75
C GLY A 48 24.56 -21.73 -1.41
N LYS A 49 23.88 -22.88 -1.52
CA LYS A 49 22.47 -23.07 -1.18
C LYS A 49 22.34 -24.01 0.02
N LEU A 50 21.34 -23.80 0.86
CA LEU A 50 21.03 -24.68 1.97
C LEU A 50 20.08 -25.78 1.52
N VAL A 51 20.56 -27.04 1.52
CA VAL A 51 19.72 -28.22 1.28
C VAL A 51 18.66 -28.32 2.39
N GLY A 52 17.39 -28.41 2.02
CA GLY A 52 16.26 -28.41 2.95
C GLY A 52 14.94 -28.05 2.28
N ARG A 53 14.09 -27.26 2.97
CA ARG A 53 12.75 -26.92 2.49
C ARG A 53 12.75 -26.28 1.11
N PHE A 54 13.68 -25.36 0.84
CA PHE A 54 13.66 -24.51 -0.36
C PHE A 54 14.57 -24.99 -1.49
N TYR A 55 15.62 -25.76 -1.18
CA TYR A 55 16.53 -26.32 -2.18
C TYR A 55 16.80 -27.80 -1.90
N ASP A 56 16.83 -28.62 -2.94
CA ASP A 56 17.15 -30.04 -2.83
C ASP A 56 18.67 -30.31 -2.75
N GLU A 57 19.06 -31.59 -2.71
CA GLU A 57 20.45 -32.05 -2.65
C GLU A 57 21.29 -31.61 -3.86
N ASN A 58 20.66 -31.31 -4.99
CA ASN A 58 21.31 -30.81 -6.21
C ASN A 58 21.32 -29.26 -6.25
N GLY A 59 20.78 -28.59 -5.24
CA GLY A 59 20.58 -27.15 -5.21
C GLY A 59 19.47 -26.68 -6.14
N ALA A 60 18.59 -27.56 -6.62
CA ALA A 60 17.44 -27.21 -7.42
C ALA A 60 16.31 -26.65 -6.53
N PRO A 61 15.54 -25.65 -7.00
CA PRO A 61 14.41 -25.10 -6.25
C PRO A 61 13.34 -26.17 -6.03
N THR A 62 12.88 -26.31 -4.79
CA THR A 62 11.75 -27.18 -4.45
C THR A 62 10.42 -26.51 -4.81
N GLU A 63 9.33 -27.27 -4.75
CA GLU A 63 8.00 -26.70 -4.93
C GLU A 63 7.66 -25.64 -3.86
N ALA A 64 8.14 -25.86 -2.64
CA ALA A 64 7.95 -24.89 -1.57
C ALA A 64 8.60 -23.54 -1.87
N LEU A 65 9.77 -23.52 -2.51
CA LEU A 65 10.39 -22.26 -2.90
C LEU A 65 9.55 -21.54 -3.97
N ARG A 66 9.05 -22.27 -4.97
CA ARG A 66 8.21 -21.69 -6.03
C ARG A 66 6.92 -21.08 -5.48
N GLU A 67 6.27 -21.76 -4.54
CA GLU A 67 5.06 -21.25 -3.87
C GLU A 67 5.34 -19.93 -3.13
N VAL A 68 6.49 -19.82 -2.45
CA VAL A 68 6.88 -18.61 -1.73
C VAL A 68 7.24 -17.47 -2.69
N GLU A 69 7.99 -17.77 -3.75
CA GLU A 69 8.34 -16.79 -4.79
C GLU A 69 7.09 -16.24 -5.47
N ALA A 70 6.11 -17.10 -5.80
CA ALA A 70 4.84 -16.68 -6.38
C ALA A 70 4.01 -15.82 -5.41
N ALA A 71 3.96 -16.18 -4.13
CA ALA A 71 3.27 -15.39 -3.11
C ALA A 71 3.92 -14.01 -2.90
N ILE A 72 5.26 -13.93 -2.98
CA ILE A 72 6.00 -12.67 -2.93
C ILE A 72 5.71 -11.82 -4.17
N GLU A 73 5.69 -12.41 -5.37
CA GLU A 73 5.35 -11.69 -6.60
C GLU A 73 3.94 -11.09 -6.54
N GLU A 74 2.97 -11.86 -6.05
CA GLU A 74 1.61 -11.36 -5.81
C GLU A 74 1.59 -10.24 -4.77
N ALA A 75 2.31 -10.39 -3.66
CA ALA A 75 2.41 -9.35 -2.63
C ALA A 75 3.02 -8.05 -3.16
N LEU A 76 4.07 -8.12 -3.99
CA LEU A 76 4.69 -6.97 -4.65
C LEU A 76 3.71 -6.26 -5.59
N LYS A 77 2.95 -7.03 -6.38
CA LYS A 77 1.92 -6.47 -7.26
C LYS A 77 0.84 -5.74 -6.46
N LEU A 78 0.33 -6.36 -5.39
CA LEU A 78 -0.68 -5.75 -4.53
C LEU A 78 -0.16 -4.49 -3.83
N GLN A 79 1.11 -4.50 -3.40
CA GLN A 79 1.76 -3.32 -2.83
C GLN A 79 1.83 -2.19 -3.86
N ALA A 80 2.31 -2.46 -5.07
CA ALA A 80 2.40 -1.45 -6.14
C ALA A 80 1.02 -0.88 -6.51
N GLU A 81 -0.02 -1.72 -6.59
CA GLU A 81 -1.39 -1.27 -6.82
C GLU A 81 -1.93 -0.40 -5.67
N SER A 82 -1.60 -0.75 -4.43
CA SER A 82 -1.98 0.02 -3.24
C SER A 82 -1.30 1.39 -3.24
N GLU A 83 0.01 1.44 -3.54
CA GLU A 83 0.79 2.67 -3.62
C GLU A 83 0.28 3.59 -4.73
N GLN A 84 -0.04 3.05 -5.92
CA GLN A 84 -0.66 3.83 -7.01
C GLN A 84 -2.01 4.41 -6.59
N LYS A 85 -2.87 3.61 -5.94
CA LYS A 85 -4.16 4.08 -5.41
C LYS A 85 -3.97 5.16 -4.35
N GLN A 86 -2.95 5.04 -3.49
CA GLN A 86 -2.63 6.02 -2.46
C GLN A 86 -2.08 7.32 -3.05
N GLN A 87 -1.31 7.26 -4.15
CA GLN A 87 -0.87 8.46 -4.86
C GLN A 87 -2.02 9.18 -5.57
N GLN A 88 -2.93 8.42 -6.19
CA GLN A 88 -4.10 8.99 -6.85
C GLN A 88 -5.11 9.57 -5.85
N PHE A 89 -5.39 8.82 -4.79
CA PHE A 89 -6.42 9.13 -3.78
C PHE A 89 -5.88 8.97 -2.37
N PRO A 90 -4.94 9.85 -1.94
CA PRO A 90 -4.40 9.79 -0.59
C PRO A 90 -5.51 10.04 0.45
N PRO A 91 -5.47 9.38 1.62
CA PRO A 91 -6.40 9.66 2.70
C PRO A 91 -6.44 11.14 3.08
N CYS A 92 -7.64 11.63 3.41
CA CYS A 92 -7.78 12.97 4.00
C CYS A 92 -7.09 13.03 5.36
N ASN A 93 -6.66 14.23 5.75
CA ASN A 93 -6.45 14.51 7.16
C ASN A 93 -7.83 14.60 7.84
N SER A 94 -7.92 14.16 9.09
CA SER A 94 -9.18 14.15 9.83
C SER A 94 -9.00 14.46 11.31
N GLU A 95 -9.94 15.21 11.87
CA GLU A 95 -10.09 15.41 13.30
C GLU A 95 -11.55 15.19 13.69
N TRP A 96 -11.77 14.71 14.91
CA TRP A 96 -13.11 14.56 15.47
C TRP A 96 -13.18 15.20 16.84
N SER A 97 -14.29 15.86 17.13
CA SER A 97 -14.62 16.32 18.48
C SER A 97 -16.12 16.17 18.74
N SER A 98 -16.49 15.90 19.99
CA SER A 98 -17.91 15.80 20.37
C SER A 98 -18.70 17.08 20.10
N ALA A 99 -18.07 18.25 20.22
CA ALA A 99 -18.71 19.54 20.04
C ALA A 99 -18.90 19.97 18.57
N LYS A 100 -18.03 19.51 17.66
CA LYS A 100 -18.02 19.97 16.25
C LYS A 100 -18.25 18.86 15.22
N GLY A 101 -18.27 17.60 15.64
CA GLY A 101 -18.31 16.45 14.77
C GLY A 101 -16.96 16.16 14.09
N THR A 102 -17.01 15.59 12.89
CA THR A 102 -15.82 15.18 12.11
C THR A 102 -15.45 16.26 11.11
N ARG A 103 -14.20 16.70 11.10
CA ARG A 103 -13.66 17.56 10.05
C ARG A 103 -12.63 16.80 9.23
N PHE A 104 -12.80 16.84 7.92
CA PHE A 104 -11.83 16.37 6.94
C PHE A 104 -11.19 17.55 6.23
N TRP A 105 -9.91 17.46 5.91
CA TRP A 105 -9.25 18.44 5.03
C TRP A 105 -8.14 17.82 4.19
N CYS A 106 -7.85 18.49 3.10
CA CYS A 106 -6.80 18.16 2.16
C CYS A 106 -5.77 19.28 2.15
N SER A 107 -4.51 18.90 2.14
CA SER A 107 -3.37 19.82 2.04
C SER A 107 -2.33 19.22 1.10
N ARG A 108 -1.20 19.89 0.90
CA ARG A 108 -0.09 19.32 0.10
C ARG A 108 0.55 18.08 0.74
N GLU A 109 0.15 17.75 1.97
CA GLU A 109 0.58 16.56 2.70
C GLU A 109 -0.64 15.96 3.42
N SER A 110 -1.19 14.89 2.86
CA SER A 110 -2.30 14.14 3.47
C SER A 110 -2.08 12.67 3.22
N GLY A 111 -2.40 11.83 4.22
CA GLY A 111 -2.21 10.39 4.12
C GLY A 111 -0.75 9.95 3.93
N GLY A 112 0.21 10.75 4.43
CA GLY A 112 1.65 10.51 4.28
C GLY A 112 2.21 10.75 2.87
N VAL A 113 1.42 11.33 1.96
CA VAL A 113 1.84 11.56 0.56
C VAL A 113 2.08 13.06 0.32
N PRO A 114 3.34 13.51 0.14
CA PRO A 114 3.65 14.87 -0.27
C PRO A 114 3.35 15.07 -1.76
N ARG A 115 2.74 16.20 -2.13
CA ARG A 115 2.27 16.48 -3.49
C ARG A 115 2.16 17.99 -3.79
N ALA A 116 2.06 18.33 -5.08
CA ALA A 116 2.01 19.72 -5.54
C ALA A 116 0.64 20.42 -5.35
N TRP A 117 -0.41 19.66 -5.04
CA TRP A 117 -1.80 20.14 -4.95
C TRP A 117 -2.43 19.72 -3.62
N ALA A 118 -3.32 20.54 -3.06
CA ALA A 118 -4.05 20.19 -1.84
C ALA A 118 -5.20 19.22 -2.13
N GLY A 119 -6.13 19.68 -2.98
CA GLY A 119 -7.28 18.92 -3.45
C GLY A 119 -8.49 19.11 -2.55
N VAL A 120 -9.53 18.32 -2.83
CA VAL A 120 -10.82 18.43 -2.13
C VAL A 120 -11.20 17.09 -1.50
N PRO A 121 -11.82 17.08 -0.31
CA PRO A 121 -12.31 15.86 0.32
C PRO A 121 -13.43 15.20 -0.50
N ARG A 122 -13.35 13.89 -0.70
CA ARG A 122 -14.39 13.04 -1.30
C ARG A 122 -14.50 11.71 -0.58
N ARG A 123 -15.68 11.11 -0.63
CA ARG A 123 -15.91 9.72 -0.21
C ARG A 123 -15.59 8.81 -1.39
N LEU A 124 -14.67 7.87 -1.21
CA LEU A 124 -14.31 6.89 -2.24
C LEU A 124 -15.07 5.59 -2.03
N HIS A 125 -16.04 5.28 -2.89
CA HIS A 125 -16.77 4.02 -2.83
C HIS A 125 -15.91 2.87 -3.37
N ARG A 126 -15.88 1.76 -2.62
CA ARG A 126 -15.23 0.52 -3.05
C ARG A 126 -16.26 -0.60 -3.06
N PRO A 127 -16.46 -1.29 -4.20
CA PRO A 127 -17.36 -2.44 -4.25
C PRO A 127 -17.01 -3.44 -3.14
N GLY A 128 -18.03 -3.89 -2.40
CA GLY A 128 -17.87 -4.85 -1.30
C GLY A 128 -17.39 -4.26 0.03
N SER A 129 -17.13 -2.95 0.13
CA SER A 129 -16.80 -2.29 1.41
C SER A 129 -18.03 -1.68 2.06
N GLN A 130 -18.17 -1.84 3.39
CA GLN A 130 -19.26 -1.21 4.16
C GLN A 130 -19.05 0.30 4.42
N GLY A 131 -17.90 0.85 4.02
CA GLY A 131 -17.57 2.26 4.21
C GLY A 131 -17.03 2.92 2.95
N ALA A 132 -17.11 4.24 2.89
CA ALA A 132 -16.48 5.06 1.86
C ALA A 132 -15.48 6.00 2.55
N PRO A 133 -14.18 5.66 2.60
CA PRO A 133 -13.17 6.49 3.26
C PRO A 133 -13.05 7.86 2.60
N CYS A 134 -12.63 8.85 3.39
CA CYS A 134 -12.27 10.16 2.86
C CYS A 134 -10.93 10.08 2.12
N VAL A 135 -10.92 10.57 0.88
CA VAL A 135 -9.71 10.76 0.08
C VAL A 135 -9.61 12.18 -0.44
N CYS A 136 -8.39 12.65 -0.64
CA CYS A 136 -8.10 13.90 -1.30
C CYS A 136 -8.07 13.71 -2.81
N VAL A 137 -8.83 14.55 -3.50
CA VAL A 137 -9.00 14.47 -4.95
C VAL A 137 -8.49 15.74 -5.58
N ARG A 138 -7.61 15.60 -6.57
CA ARG A 138 -7.13 16.73 -7.36
C ARG A 138 -8.30 17.34 -8.13
N SER A 139 -8.49 18.65 -7.96
CA SER A 139 -9.62 19.39 -8.54
C SER A 139 -9.30 20.16 -9.81
N SER A 140 -8.04 20.17 -10.25
CA SER A 140 -7.56 20.87 -11.45
C SER A 140 -6.50 20.08 -12.21
N GLY A 141 -6.25 20.46 -13.46
CA GLY A 141 -5.31 19.81 -14.35
C GLY A 141 -5.84 18.55 -15.03
N PRO A 142 -4.94 17.78 -15.70
CA PRO A 142 -5.27 16.50 -16.32
C PRO A 142 -5.60 15.44 -15.27
N PRO A 143 -6.44 14.43 -15.60
CA PRO A 143 -6.70 13.29 -14.72
C PRO A 143 -5.45 12.42 -14.54
N TRP A 144 -5.38 11.66 -13.44
CA TRP A 144 -4.20 10.90 -13.00
C TRP A 144 -3.74 9.88 -14.05
N GLY A 145 -4.69 9.19 -14.69
CA GLY A 145 -4.39 8.20 -15.73
C GLY A 145 -3.98 8.79 -17.08
N GLN A 146 -4.04 10.11 -17.27
CA GLN A 146 -3.72 10.77 -18.55
C GLN A 146 -2.99 12.11 -18.34
N PRO A 147 -1.82 12.12 -17.65
CA PRO A 147 -1.14 13.36 -17.24
C PRO A 147 -0.61 14.22 -18.40
N GLY A 148 -0.46 13.64 -19.60
CA GLY A 148 -0.02 14.35 -20.81
C GLY A 148 -1.14 14.74 -21.77
N SER A 149 -2.41 14.52 -21.41
CA SER A 149 -3.52 14.91 -22.28
C SER A 149 -3.62 16.44 -22.35
N SER A 150 -3.56 17.02 -23.54
CA SER A 150 -3.87 18.43 -23.76
C SER A 150 -5.38 18.71 -23.80
N GLN A 151 -6.20 17.65 -23.91
CA GLN A 151 -7.65 17.71 -23.93
C GLN A 151 -8.19 17.20 -22.59
N HIS A 152 -8.36 18.12 -21.64
CA HIS A 152 -8.99 17.84 -20.36
C HIS A 152 -9.90 18.99 -19.95
N ARG A 153 -10.88 18.69 -19.09
CA ARG A 153 -11.81 19.69 -18.56
C ARG A 153 -11.23 20.54 -17.43
N ASP A 154 -9.95 20.34 -17.11
CA ASP A 154 -9.25 21.00 -15.99
C ASP A 154 -9.92 20.70 -14.64
N ARG A 155 -10.34 19.43 -14.47
CA ARG A 155 -11.08 18.94 -13.29
C ARG A 155 -10.33 17.88 -12.51
N GLY A 156 -9.04 17.67 -12.82
CA GLY A 156 -8.21 16.64 -12.20
C GLY A 156 -8.92 15.29 -12.20
N ASP A 157 -9.15 14.75 -11.01
CA ASP A 157 -9.71 13.42 -10.79
C ASP A 157 -11.18 13.45 -10.29
N LEU A 158 -11.84 14.61 -10.35
CA LEU A 158 -13.21 14.80 -9.85
C LEU A 158 -14.29 13.99 -10.57
N ASP A 159 -14.00 13.53 -11.78
CA ASP A 159 -14.96 12.81 -12.63
C ASP A 159 -14.85 11.28 -12.46
N ASP A 160 -14.06 10.78 -11.49
CA ASP A 160 -14.01 9.36 -11.16
C ASP A 160 -15.38 8.89 -10.59
N PRO A 161 -16.03 7.88 -11.20
CA PRO A 161 -17.40 7.48 -10.86
C PRO A 161 -17.52 6.86 -9.46
N ARG A 162 -16.40 6.53 -8.81
CA ARG A 162 -16.38 5.98 -7.45
C ARG A 162 -16.43 7.08 -6.40
N LEU A 163 -16.27 8.34 -6.77
CA LEU A 163 -16.23 9.46 -5.84
C LEU A 163 -17.62 10.00 -5.55
N GLN A 164 -17.86 10.33 -4.29
CA GLN A 164 -19.07 11.01 -3.82
C GLN A 164 -18.69 12.27 -3.05
N GLN A 165 -19.48 13.33 -3.23
CA GLN A 165 -19.35 14.57 -2.48
C GLN A 165 -19.92 14.39 -1.07
N TYR A 166 -19.43 15.20 -0.14
CA TYR A 166 -20.05 15.33 1.17
C TYR A 166 -21.22 16.30 1.08
N GLU A 167 -22.38 15.89 1.59
CA GLU A 167 -23.54 16.77 1.70
C GLU A 167 -23.24 17.95 2.64
N GLY A 168 -23.73 19.14 2.31
CA GLY A 168 -23.51 20.36 3.11
C GLY A 168 -22.12 21.00 2.96
N CYS A 169 -21.19 20.40 2.21
CA CYS A 169 -19.87 20.96 1.95
C CYS A 169 -19.76 21.52 0.53
N HIS A 170 -19.07 22.66 0.37
CA HIS A 170 -18.88 23.25 -0.95
C HIS A 170 -18.05 22.29 -1.84
N PRO A 171 -18.44 22.03 -3.10
CA PRO A 171 -17.79 21.02 -3.95
C PRO A 171 -16.28 21.24 -4.11
N LEU A 172 -15.83 22.48 -4.10
CA LEU A 172 -14.41 22.83 -4.28
C LEU A 172 -13.70 23.23 -2.97
N ALA A 173 -14.31 23.03 -1.80
CA ALA A 173 -13.64 23.34 -0.54
C ALA A 173 -12.56 22.31 -0.22
N GLU A 174 -11.41 22.78 0.28
CA GLU A 174 -10.31 21.93 0.74
C GLU A 174 -10.62 21.28 2.10
N GLN A 175 -11.70 21.69 2.77
CA GLN A 175 -12.15 21.12 4.04
C GLN A 175 -13.67 20.91 4.06
N CYS A 176 -14.11 19.94 4.86
CA CYS A 176 -15.50 19.62 5.09
C CYS A 176 -15.72 19.28 6.57
N VAL A 177 -16.78 19.84 7.18
CA VAL A 177 -17.16 19.58 8.58
C VAL A 177 -18.51 18.91 8.58
N LEU A 178 -18.58 17.69 9.12
CA LEU A 178 -19.80 16.93 9.30
C LEU A 178 -20.20 17.03 10.79
N PRO A 179 -21.29 17.74 11.10
CA PRO A 179 -21.76 17.85 12.48
C PRO A 179 -22.20 16.49 13.02
N THR A 180 -22.14 16.34 14.34
CA THR A 180 -22.62 15.16 15.08
C THR A 180 -24.13 15.10 15.14
#